data_AF-A0A3D5BAI4-F1
#
_entry.id   AF-A0A3D5BAI4-F1
#
_cell.length_a   1.000
_cell.length_b   1.000
_cell.length_c   1.000
_cell.angle_alpha   90.00
_cell.angle_beta   90.00
_cell.angle_gamma   90.00
#
_symmetry.space_group_name_H-M   'P 1'
#
loop_
_entity.id
_entity.type
_entity.pdbx_description
1 polymer ?
#
loop_
_entity_poly.entity_id
_entity_poly.type
_entity_poly.pdbx_seq_one_letter_code
_entity_poly.pdbx_strand_id
1 'polypeptide(L)'
;MNLISHENTFVRREAIQTYGGFNETKEDVVEYSLWLHMIREHDPLIVNDEYTAFIIHKGSTSTGNVFKFMKAIFRAFHTLTREKVFPFVGYYGDKKVYLQTTHFFKKVFNINFFLNFNF
;
A
#
# COMPACT_ATOMS: atom_id res chain seq x y z
N MET A 1 0.60 7.96 -11.35
CA MET A 1 1.44 6.80 -11.69
C MET A 1 1.31 5.82 -10.56
N ASN A 2 0.95 4.57 -10.87
CA ASN A 2 0.81 3.49 -9.90
C ASN A 2 2.06 2.59 -9.96
N LEU A 3 2.50 2.11 -8.81
CA LEU A 3 3.60 1.16 -8.61
C LEU A 3 3.13 -0.28 -8.87
N ILE A 4 1.84 -0.55 -8.66
CA ILE A 4 1.18 -1.78 -9.04
C ILE A 4 0.40 -1.45 -10.31
N SER A 5 0.80 -2.02 -11.44
CA SER A 5 0.00 -1.94 -12.65
C SER A 5 -1.24 -2.81 -12.46
N HIS A 6 -2.39 -2.18 -12.31
CA HIS A 6 -3.67 -2.83 -12.03
C HIS A 6 -4.77 -2.35 -12.97
N GLU A 7 -4.40 -1.51 -13.92
CA GLU A 7 -5.28 -1.09 -15.00
C GLU A 7 -5.87 -2.33 -15.67
N ASN A 8 -7.19 -2.39 -15.83
CA ASN A 8 -7.90 -3.54 -16.41
C ASN A 8 -7.67 -4.87 -15.66
N THR A 9 -7.57 -4.80 -14.34
CA THR A 9 -7.59 -6.00 -13.49
C THR A 9 -9.02 -6.50 -13.32
N PHE A 10 -9.25 -7.77 -13.62
CA PHE A 10 -10.50 -8.46 -13.32
C PHE A 10 -10.33 -9.31 -12.08
N VAL A 11 -11.29 -9.21 -11.18
CA VAL A 11 -11.36 -10.06 -9.99
C VAL A 11 -12.73 -10.72 -9.90
N ARG A 12 -12.74 -11.89 -9.27
CA ARG A 12 -13.97 -12.54 -8.86
C ARG A 12 -14.67 -11.69 -7.81
N ARG A 13 -16.01 -11.68 -7.83
CA ARG A 13 -16.81 -10.95 -6.83
C ARG A 13 -16.47 -11.39 -5.41
N GLU A 14 -16.23 -12.68 -5.25
CA GLU A 14 -15.93 -13.32 -3.98
C GLU A 14 -14.65 -12.75 -3.37
N ALA A 15 -13.65 -12.41 -4.20
CA ALA A 15 -12.41 -11.80 -3.72
C ALA A 15 -12.67 -10.41 -3.09
N ILE A 16 -13.53 -9.58 -3.69
CA ILE A 16 -13.92 -8.28 -3.11
C ILE A 16 -14.69 -8.46 -1.80
N GLN A 17 -15.54 -9.48 -1.71
CA GLN A 17 -16.27 -9.77 -0.46
C GLN A 17 -15.34 -10.25 0.65
N THR A 18 -14.28 -10.98 0.31
CA THR A 18 -13.30 -11.51 1.27
C THR A 18 -12.29 -10.46 1.73
N TYR A 19 -11.67 -9.73 0.81
CA TYR A 19 -10.57 -8.80 1.12
C TYR A 19 -11.06 -7.36 1.34
N GLY A 20 -12.34 -7.09 1.09
CA GLY A 20 -12.93 -5.77 1.19
C GLY A 20 -12.89 -4.98 -0.11
N GLY A 21 -13.46 -3.77 -0.06
CA GLY A 21 -13.54 -2.87 -1.19
C GLY A 21 -12.39 -1.87 -1.24
N PHE A 22 -12.63 -0.79 -1.98
CA PHE A 22 -11.70 0.33 -2.09
C PHE A 22 -11.60 1.11 -0.78
N ASN A 23 -10.39 1.62 -0.50
CA ASN A 23 -10.16 2.50 0.61
C ASN A 23 -10.77 3.88 0.34
N GLU A 24 -11.62 4.34 1.25
CA GLU A 24 -12.33 5.62 1.16
C GLU A 24 -11.53 6.79 1.75
N THR A 25 -10.41 6.53 2.42
CA THR A 25 -9.57 7.55 3.04
C THR A 25 -8.74 8.32 2.01
N LYS A 26 -8.43 9.60 2.28
CA LYS A 26 -7.64 10.45 1.37
C LYS A 26 -6.13 10.26 1.54
N GLU A 27 -5.74 9.65 2.65
CA GLU A 27 -4.37 9.47 3.11
C GLU A 27 -3.64 8.41 2.28
N ASP A 28 -4.38 7.41 1.80
CA ASP A 28 -3.82 6.23 1.13
C ASP A 28 -4.22 6.15 -0.33
N VAL A 29 -3.54 5.29 -1.07
CA VAL A 29 -3.98 4.93 -2.42
C VAL A 29 -5.20 4.01 -2.33
N VAL A 30 -6.23 4.36 -3.09
CA VAL A 30 -7.59 3.80 -3.03
C VAL A 30 -7.59 2.27 -3.10
N GLU A 31 -6.89 1.70 -4.06
CA GLU A 31 -6.96 0.26 -4.36
C GLU A 31 -5.74 -0.56 -3.90
N TYR A 32 -4.68 0.08 -3.41
CA TYR A 32 -3.42 -0.63 -3.12
C TYR A 32 -3.54 -1.68 -2.03
N SER A 33 -4.26 -1.37 -0.95
CA SER A 33 -4.38 -2.31 0.17
C SER A 33 -5.09 -3.59 -0.28
N LEU A 34 -6.15 -3.43 -1.08
CA LEU A 34 -6.89 -4.52 -1.70
C LEU A 34 -5.97 -5.40 -2.56
N TRP A 35 -5.18 -4.81 -3.47
CA TRP A 35 -4.24 -5.58 -4.29
C TRP A 35 -3.20 -6.31 -3.44
N LEU A 36 -2.61 -5.64 -2.46
CA LEU A 36 -1.59 -6.21 -1.58
C LEU A 36 -2.11 -7.37 -0.73
N HIS A 37 -3.38 -7.36 -0.34
CA HIS A 37 -4.01 -8.46 0.37
C HIS A 37 -4.25 -9.66 -0.55
N MET A 38 -4.79 -9.44 -1.74
CA MET A 38 -5.04 -10.53 -2.70
C MET A 38 -3.75 -11.21 -3.15
N ILE A 39 -2.71 -10.45 -3.51
CA ILE A 39 -1.44 -11.04 -3.97
C ILE A 39 -0.65 -11.77 -2.88
N ARG A 40 -1.06 -11.62 -1.61
CA ARG A 40 -0.46 -12.38 -0.50
C ARG A 40 -0.87 -13.84 -0.53
N GLU A 41 -2.08 -14.11 -1.01
CA GLU A 41 -2.70 -15.44 -0.96
C GLU A 41 -2.87 -16.06 -2.35
N HIS A 42 -2.85 -15.22 -3.40
CA HIS A 42 -3.12 -15.64 -4.76
C HIS A 42 -2.17 -14.98 -5.76
N ASP A 43 -1.61 -15.77 -6.67
CA ASP A 43 -0.82 -15.23 -7.77
C ASP A 43 -1.74 -14.69 -8.88
N PRO A 44 -1.55 -13.43 -9.32
CA PRO A 44 -2.32 -12.91 -10.44
C PRO A 44 -1.90 -13.58 -11.75
N LEU A 45 -2.87 -13.94 -12.59
CA LEU A 45 -2.59 -14.32 -13.97
C LEU A 45 -2.29 -13.05 -14.78
N ILE A 46 -1.04 -12.91 -15.23
CA ILE A 46 -0.63 -11.79 -16.08
C ILE A 46 -0.92 -12.14 -17.54
N VAL A 47 -1.77 -11.34 -18.19
CA VAL A 47 -1.98 -11.41 -19.63
C VAL A 47 -1.23 -10.27 -20.29
N ASN A 48 -0.16 -10.63 -21.02
CA ASN A 48 0.73 -9.66 -21.66
C ASN A 48 0.21 -9.24 -23.04
N ASP A 49 -0.87 -8.48 -23.06
CA ASP A 49 -1.56 -8.04 -24.27
C ASP A 49 -2.23 -6.66 -24.05
N GLU A 50 -2.59 -5.98 -25.14
CA GLU A 50 -3.06 -4.60 -25.13
C GLU A 50 -4.56 -4.49 -24.86
N TYR A 51 -4.94 -4.45 -23.57
CA TYR A 51 -6.34 -4.30 -23.16
C TYR A 51 -6.69 -2.93 -22.56
N THR A 52 -5.77 -1.98 -22.50
CA THR A 52 -6.02 -0.65 -21.92
C THR A 52 -5.29 0.44 -22.65
N ALA A 53 -6.02 1.50 -22.99
CA ALA A 53 -5.46 2.74 -23.52
C ALA A 53 -5.88 3.90 -22.61
N PHE A 54 -4.93 4.79 -22.32
CA PHE A 54 -5.18 5.98 -21.53
C PHE A 54 -5.28 7.21 -22.43
N ILE A 55 -6.34 7.98 -22.25
CA ILE A 55 -6.45 9.30 -22.87
C ILE A 55 -5.83 10.32 -21.92
N ILE A 56 -4.74 10.96 -22.36
CA ILE A 56 -4.10 12.04 -21.61
C ILE A 56 -4.56 13.38 -22.18
N HIS A 57 -5.44 14.08 -21.45
CA HIS A 57 -5.90 15.40 -21.85
C HIS A 57 -4.80 16.47 -21.65
N LYS A 58 -4.65 17.36 -22.64
CA LYS A 58 -3.77 18.55 -22.51
C LYS A 58 -4.29 19.43 -21.37
N GLY A 59 -3.40 19.78 -20.43
CA GLY A 59 -3.75 20.50 -19.20
C GLY A 59 -4.06 19.61 -17.99
N SER A 60 -3.95 18.28 -18.14
CA SER A 60 -4.05 17.37 -16.99
C SER A 60 -3.00 17.71 -15.93
N THR A 61 -3.47 18.15 -14.75
CA THR A 61 -2.58 18.57 -13.65
C THR A 61 -2.08 17.40 -12.80
N SER A 62 -2.52 16.17 -13.08
CA SER A 62 -2.14 14.96 -12.34
C SER A 62 -0.83 14.33 -12.82
N THR A 63 -0.37 14.64 -14.04
CA THR A 63 0.84 14.04 -14.64
C THR A 63 2.00 15.02 -14.84
N GLY A 64 1.76 16.33 -14.71
CA GLY A 64 2.77 17.37 -15.02
C GLY A 64 3.37 18.11 -13.81
N ASN A 65 2.87 17.90 -12.59
CA ASN A 65 3.35 18.61 -11.40
C ASN A 65 4.19 17.69 -10.51
N VAL A 66 5.49 17.97 -10.42
CA VAL A 66 6.47 17.20 -9.64
C VAL A 66 6.06 17.07 -8.16
N PHE A 67 5.50 18.12 -7.55
CA PHE A 67 5.04 18.04 -6.16
C PHE A 67 3.87 17.09 -5.97
N LYS A 68 2.92 17.07 -6.91
CA LYS A 68 1.79 16.12 -6.87
C LYS A 68 2.27 14.69 -7.09
N PHE A 69 3.26 14.49 -7.97
CA PHE A 69 3.90 13.21 -8.20
C PHE A 69 4.60 12.70 -6.92
N MET A 70 5.43 13.53 -6.29
CA MET A 70 6.08 13.19 -5.02
C MET A 70 5.05 12.86 -3.94
N LYS A 71 3.97 13.63 -3.81
CA LYS A 71 2.88 13.34 -2.87
C LYS A 71 2.24 11.98 -3.13
N ALA A 72 1.99 11.63 -4.39
CA ALA A 72 1.45 10.32 -4.76
C ALA A 72 2.39 9.17 -4.40
N ILE A 73 3.70 9.35 -4.65
CA ILE A 73 4.73 8.40 -4.21
C ILE A 73 4.70 8.22 -2.70
N PHE A 74 4.67 9.30 -1.92
CA PHE A 74 4.62 9.21 -0.46
C PHE A 74 3.38 8.48 0.04
N ARG A 75 2.21 8.71 -0.56
CA ARG A 75 0.98 7.96 -0.23
C ARG A 75 1.14 6.48 -0.51
N ALA A 76 1.70 6.11 -1.67
CA ALA A 76 1.97 4.73 -2.01
C ALA A 76 2.94 4.05 -1.01
N PHE A 77 4.02 4.73 -0.63
CA PHE A 77 4.94 4.23 0.40
C PHE A 77 4.30 4.13 1.79
N HIS A 78 3.45 5.09 2.14
CA HIS A 78 2.69 5.05 3.39
C HIS A 78 1.80 3.80 3.44
N THR A 79 1.05 3.53 2.37
CA THR A 79 0.22 2.33 2.26
C THR A 79 1.06 1.05 2.32
N LEU A 80 2.18 0.95 1.58
CA LEU A 80 3.09 -0.21 1.65
C LEU A 80 3.60 -0.47 3.07
N THR A 81 4.00 0.59 3.78
CA THR A 81 4.51 0.50 5.16
C THR A 81 3.40 0.05 6.12
N ARG A 82 2.18 0.60 5.97
CA ARG A 82 1.01 0.20 6.76
C ARG A 82 0.68 -1.26 6.58
N GLU A 83 0.68 -1.73 5.33
CA GLU A 83 0.42 -3.13 4.98
C GLU A 83 1.61 -4.07 5.28
N LYS A 84 2.72 -3.52 5.81
CA LYS A 84 3.96 -4.23 6.15
C LYS A 84 4.57 -4.97 4.96
N VAL A 85 4.55 -4.32 3.80
CA VAL A 85 5.14 -4.81 2.56
C VAL A 85 6.33 -3.93 2.19
N PHE A 86 7.46 -4.56 1.89
CA PHE A 86 8.64 -3.86 1.37
C PHE A 86 8.92 -4.33 -0.06
N PRO A 87 9.11 -3.43 -1.05
CA PRO A 87 9.10 -3.77 -2.48
C PRO A 87 9.97 -4.96 -2.89
N PHE A 88 11.18 -5.09 -2.33
CA PHE A 88 12.12 -6.16 -2.69
C PHE A 88 12.05 -7.40 -1.79
N VAL A 89 11.34 -7.30 -0.66
CA VAL A 89 11.36 -8.29 0.42
C VAL A 89 10.00 -8.96 0.60
N GLY A 90 8.94 -8.36 0.04
CA GLY A 90 7.57 -8.81 0.20
C GLY A 90 6.99 -8.46 1.57
N TYR A 91 5.98 -9.22 1.99
CA TYR A 91 5.37 -9.06 3.30
C TYR A 91 6.35 -9.45 4.41
N TYR A 92 6.58 -8.54 5.35
CA TYR A 92 7.51 -8.73 6.47
C TYR A 92 6.82 -8.80 7.83
N GLY A 93 5.49 -8.69 7.89
CA GLY A 93 4.74 -8.64 9.15
C GLY A 93 4.95 -9.86 10.05
N ASP A 94 5.25 -11.03 9.47
CA ASP A 94 5.42 -12.28 10.21
C ASP A 94 6.90 -12.64 10.44
N LYS A 95 7.84 -11.82 9.95
CA LYS A 95 9.27 -12.08 10.14
C LYS A 95 9.65 -11.86 11.60
N LYS A 96 10.32 -12.84 12.21
CA LYS A 96 10.78 -12.81 13.61
C LYS A 96 11.50 -11.50 13.98
N VAL A 97 12.33 -10.99 13.08
CA VAL A 97 13.08 -9.73 13.25
C VAL A 97 12.14 -8.52 13.40
N TYR A 98 11.08 -8.43 12.59
CA TYR A 98 10.10 -7.35 12.70
C TYR A 98 9.28 -7.45 14.00
N LEU A 99 8.86 -8.67 14.37
CA LEU A 99 8.14 -8.90 15.62
C LEU A 99 9.00 -8.58 16.85
N GLN A 100 10.28 -8.95 16.84
CA GLN A 100 11.23 -8.65 17.92
C GLN A 100 11.53 -7.15 18.04
N THR A 101 11.80 -6.48 16.92
CA THR A 101 12.08 -5.03 16.92
C THR A 101 10.85 -4.25 17.35
N THR A 102 9.66 -4.55 16.82
CA THR A 102 8.41 -3.88 17.24
C THR A 102 8.08 -4.12 18.71
N HIS A 103 8.30 -5.34 19.24
CA HIS A 103 8.14 -5.63 20.66
C HIS A 103 9.12 -4.84 21.52
N PHE A 104 10.39 -4.78 21.12
CA PHE A 104 11.42 -3.98 21.80
C PHE A 104 11.06 -2.49 21.82
N PHE A 105 10.70 -1.91 20.68
CA PHE A 105 10.28 -0.50 20.59
C PHE A 105 9.05 -0.23 21.46
N LYS A 106 8.01 -1.07 21.41
CA LYS A 106 6.83 -0.91 22.27
C LYS A 106 7.21 -0.94 23.76
N LYS A 107 8.13 -1.82 24.16
CA LYS A 107 8.62 -1.90 25.54
C LYS A 107 9.37 -0.61 25.94
N VAL A 108 10.31 -0.15 25.11
CA VAL A 108 11.10 1.07 25.37
C VAL A 108 10.23 2.32 25.38
N PHE A 109 9.30 2.46 24.43
CA PHE A 109 8.39 3.60 24.38
C PHE A 109 7.31 3.58 25.46
N ASN A 110 6.77 2.41 25.87
CA ASN A 110 5.90 2.36 27.06
C ASN A 110 6.67 2.78 28.30
N ILE A 111 7.90 2.31 28.48
CA ILE A 111 8.74 2.70 29.62
C ILE A 111 9.01 4.21 29.60
N ASN A 112 9.37 4.78 28.44
CA ASN A 112 9.58 6.22 28.31
C ASN A 112 8.29 7.05 28.45
N PHE A 113 7.13 6.52 28.05
CA PHE A 113 5.83 7.17 28.25
C PHE A 113 5.46 7.22 29.73
N PHE A 114 5.71 6.13 30.48
CA PHE A 114 5.53 6.10 31.94
C PHE A 114 6.55 6.96 32.70
N LEU A 115 7.76 7.15 32.16
CA LEU A 115 8.79 8.00 32.78
C LEU A 115 8.59 9.50 32.48
N ASN A 116 7.92 9.86 31.37
CA ASN A 116 7.65 11.25 31.01
C ASN A 116 6.38 11.86 31.66
N PHE A 117 5.66 11.11 32.49
CA PHE A 117 4.49 11.58 33.24
C PHE A 117 4.74 11.83 34.74
N ASN A 118 6.01 11.82 35.18
CA ASN A 118 6.39 12.18 36.55
C ASN A 118 7.17 13.51 36.55
N PHE A 119 6.48 14.62 36.32
CA PHE A 119 6.84 15.96 36.81
C PHE A 119 5.58 16.80 37.02
#